data_AF-A0A1A0F2P7-F1
#
_entry.id   AF-A0A1A0F2P7-F1
#
_cell.length_a   1.000
_cell.length_b   1.000
_cell.length_c   1.000
_cell.angle_alpha   90.00
_cell.angle_beta   90.00
_cell.angle_gamma   90.00
#
_symmetry.space_group_name_H-M   'P 1'
#
loop_
_entity.id
_entity.type
_entity.pdbx_description
1 polymer ?
#
loop_
_entity_poly.entity_id
_entity_poly.type
_entity_poly.pdbx_seq_one_letter_code
_entity_poly.pdbx_strand_id
1 'polypeptide(L)'
;MFKTTPKKALPPMRAGERESRAGGEQYCLSPLPLPVNSEYAVDVAHIDVRHDEATMDIRQGASPDSMLTAGHMLSVGVVFMMAFFLIVWIGIGGFPPDPQLAAAWVGGGYFSFLFVFTLAILWLNTLFKRMPPIRLNRQRREVAFVVDPPGRFWLPVPHNLWLASTASLAVTASGFMGTIEIGEWLRGAREGFPFGFLLMHVGGFVFFFVYPPLYDLICRLCKRERRTVLVPWEDVVAVCGFNPSLGPGAITGFSWNFALLPPDPERPGYTLPGAGIIVSVGGLPGALSQWEYLRRFMEEGADAITPAAQEWGVEWYDAYVAREKAECKRTNDMARWRRFRRKRLWEHARFAHWYTEYRMKHILPKAVPKDWLAEWSKPLPKSQWAKPSQAVSELSEHLRAAYQRGEKFVEMGDIEQRFGIAPPPAAQAPYPSFPFRAKAERA
;
A
#
# COMPACT_ATOMS: atom_id res chain seq x y z
N MET A 1 -17.57 -20.00 13.59
CA MET A 1 -16.21 -20.16 14.13
C MET A 1 -15.55 -21.31 13.39
N PHE A 2 -14.86 -21.04 12.27
CA PHE A 2 -14.20 -22.09 11.51
C PHE A 2 -12.99 -22.59 12.31
N LYS A 3 -12.99 -23.86 12.71
CA LYS A 3 -11.83 -24.53 13.30
C LYS A 3 -10.79 -24.74 12.19
N THR A 4 -10.03 -23.71 11.84
CA THR A 4 -8.85 -23.83 10.99
C THR A 4 -7.63 -24.06 11.86
N THR A 5 -7.57 -25.22 12.50
CA THR A 5 -6.30 -25.79 12.93
C THR A 5 -5.97 -26.87 11.90
N PRO A 6 -5.18 -26.58 10.85
CA PRO A 6 -4.72 -27.65 9.99
C PRO A 6 -3.79 -28.53 10.84
N LYS A 7 -4.25 -29.74 11.19
CA LYS A 7 -3.47 -30.74 11.95
C LYS A 7 -2.23 -31.26 11.19
N LYS A 8 -2.03 -30.82 9.94
CA LYS A 8 -0.84 -31.04 9.13
C LYS A 8 -0.42 -29.68 8.57
N ALA A 9 0.79 -29.23 8.90
CA ALA A 9 1.41 -28.15 8.14
C ALA A 9 1.47 -28.61 6.67
N LEU A 10 0.93 -27.80 5.77
CA LEU A 10 1.05 -28.08 4.34
C LEU A 10 2.52 -27.87 3.95
N PRO A 11 3.07 -28.69 3.04
CA PRO A 11 4.43 -28.48 2.57
C PRO A 11 4.57 -27.06 2.01
N PRO A 12 5.73 -26.42 2.20
CA PRO A 12 5.98 -25.10 1.62
C PRO A 12 5.90 -25.21 0.09
N MET A 13 5.19 -24.29 -0.55
CA MET A 13 5.11 -24.26 -2.02
C MET A 13 6.50 -24.00 -2.61
N ARG A 14 6.81 -24.71 -3.70
CA ARG A 14 8.06 -24.61 -4.43
C ARG A 14 7.93 -23.68 -5.63
N ALA A 15 9.05 -23.11 -6.06
CA ALA A 15 9.08 -22.25 -7.23
C ALA A 15 8.48 -22.99 -8.45
N GLY A 16 7.58 -22.33 -9.18
CA GLY A 16 6.86 -22.88 -10.33
C GLY A 16 5.59 -23.66 -9.99
N GLU A 17 5.32 -23.95 -8.71
CA GLU A 17 4.06 -24.56 -8.30
C GLU A 17 2.88 -23.58 -8.35
N ARG A 18 1.70 -24.17 -8.56
CA ARG A 18 0.41 -23.49 -8.59
C ARG A 18 -0.55 -24.18 -7.64
N GLU A 19 -1.26 -23.40 -6.84
CA GLU A 19 -2.29 -23.89 -5.94
C GLU A 19 -3.60 -23.12 -6.11
N SER A 20 -4.72 -23.84 -6.19
CA SER A 20 -6.06 -23.25 -6.16
C SER A 20 -6.61 -23.35 -4.74
N ARG A 21 -6.82 -22.22 -4.05
CA ARG A 21 -7.35 -22.18 -2.68
C ARG A 21 -8.51 -21.20 -2.56
N ALA A 22 -9.59 -21.64 -1.90
CA ALA A 22 -10.72 -20.81 -1.50
C ALA A 22 -11.31 -19.93 -2.63
N GLY A 23 -11.31 -20.44 -3.87
CA GLY A 23 -11.81 -19.72 -5.06
C GLY A 23 -10.81 -18.74 -5.68
N GLY A 24 -9.57 -18.71 -5.19
CA GLY A 24 -8.44 -17.97 -5.76
C GLY A 24 -7.34 -18.91 -6.29
N GLU A 25 -6.40 -18.33 -7.05
CA GLU A 25 -5.26 -19.03 -7.64
C GLU A 25 -3.96 -18.41 -7.11
N GLN A 26 -3.01 -19.22 -6.68
CA GLN A 26 -1.71 -18.77 -6.19
C GLN A 26 -0.58 -19.44 -6.97
N TYR A 27 0.39 -18.64 -7.43
CA TYR A 27 1.58 -19.06 -8.14
C TYR A 27 2.80 -18.72 -7.27
N CYS A 28 3.66 -19.71 -7.05
CA CYS A 28 4.87 -19.51 -6.27
C CYS A 28 6.05 -19.17 -7.19
N LEU A 29 6.68 -18.01 -6.97
CA LEU A 29 7.81 -17.54 -7.78
C LEU A 29 9.16 -17.82 -7.10
N SER A 30 9.14 -18.10 -5.79
CA SER A 30 10.31 -18.44 -4.98
C SER A 30 9.90 -19.48 -3.91
N PRO A 31 10.80 -20.09 -3.12
CA PRO A 31 11.86 -19.42 -2.33
C PRO A 31 13.16 -19.17 -3.09
N LEU A 32 13.52 -20.03 -4.04
CA LEU A 32 14.71 -19.81 -4.85
C LEU A 32 14.50 -18.65 -5.85
N PRO A 33 15.47 -17.72 -5.99
CA PRO A 33 15.36 -16.54 -6.84
C PRO A 33 15.59 -16.90 -8.32
N LEU A 34 14.73 -17.75 -8.86
CA LEU A 34 14.87 -18.28 -10.21
C LEU A 34 14.40 -17.27 -11.26
N PRO A 35 15.09 -17.20 -12.41
CA PRO A 35 14.66 -16.35 -13.51
C PRO A 35 13.35 -16.87 -14.08
N VAL A 36 12.37 -16.01 -14.31
CA VAL A 36 11.06 -16.37 -14.93
C VAL A 36 10.95 -15.96 -16.40
N ASN A 37 12.00 -15.33 -16.93
CA ASN A 37 12.11 -14.86 -18.32
C ASN A 37 10.95 -13.97 -18.78
N SER A 38 10.53 -13.04 -17.92
CA SER A 38 9.67 -11.94 -18.38
C SER A 38 10.48 -11.02 -19.30
N GLU A 39 9.94 -10.76 -20.49
CA GLU A 39 10.51 -9.81 -21.45
C GLU A 39 10.56 -8.38 -20.86
N TYR A 40 9.65 -8.09 -19.92
CA TYR A 40 9.53 -6.81 -19.24
C TYR A 40 9.95 -6.98 -17.78
N ALA A 41 11.12 -6.45 -17.42
CA ALA A 41 11.54 -6.28 -16.01
C ALA A 41 11.26 -4.82 -15.63
N VAL A 42 10.06 -4.58 -15.12
CA VAL A 42 9.52 -3.24 -14.85
C VAL A 42 8.86 -3.23 -13.48
N ASP A 43 9.02 -2.12 -12.76
CA ASP A 43 8.31 -1.85 -11.52
C ASP A 43 6.84 -1.49 -11.79
N VAL A 44 6.00 -2.52 -11.98
CA VAL A 44 4.57 -2.39 -12.29
C VAL A 44 3.79 -1.84 -11.11
N ALA A 45 4.19 -2.18 -9.89
CA ALA A 45 3.48 -1.80 -8.67
C ALA A 45 3.92 -0.44 -8.10
N HIS A 46 4.90 0.23 -8.74
CA HIS A 46 5.50 1.47 -8.26
C HIS A 46 6.00 1.36 -6.80
N ILE A 47 6.70 0.26 -6.50
CA ILE A 47 7.22 -0.02 -5.17
C ILE A 47 8.68 0.37 -4.99
N ASP A 48 9.42 0.62 -6.06
CA ASP A 48 10.78 1.13 -5.97
C ASP A 48 10.78 2.60 -5.53
N VAL A 49 11.30 2.85 -4.33
CA VAL A 49 11.38 4.19 -3.76
C VAL A 49 12.73 4.83 -4.05
N ARG A 50 13.80 4.05 -3.88
CA ARG A 50 15.18 4.45 -4.12
C ARG A 50 16.06 3.22 -4.20
N HIS A 51 17.06 3.28 -5.05
CA HIS A 51 18.11 2.27 -5.10
C HIS A 51 19.46 2.92 -5.42
N ASP A 52 20.51 2.22 -5.04
CA ASP A 52 21.89 2.48 -5.40
C ASP A 52 22.55 1.18 -5.89
N GLU A 53 23.86 1.17 -6.09
CA GLU A 53 24.58 -0.02 -6.57
C GLU A 53 24.53 -1.22 -5.60
N ALA A 54 24.18 -1.02 -4.32
CA ALA A 54 24.23 -2.04 -3.27
C ALA A 54 22.84 -2.38 -2.69
N THR A 55 21.96 -1.39 -2.57
CA THR A 55 20.69 -1.51 -1.85
C THR A 55 19.51 -0.91 -2.63
N MET A 56 18.33 -1.50 -2.42
CA MET A 56 17.06 -1.01 -2.94
C MET A 56 16.05 -0.97 -1.80
N ASP A 57 15.41 0.18 -1.62
CA ASP A 57 14.29 0.34 -0.69
C ASP A 57 12.98 0.19 -1.46
N ILE A 58 12.21 -0.83 -1.09
CA ILE A 58 10.86 -1.03 -1.62
C ILE A 58 9.80 -0.71 -0.59
N ARG A 59 8.72 -0.10 -1.06
CA ARG A 59 7.55 0.20 -0.24
C ARG A 59 6.32 0.43 -1.11
N GLN A 60 5.15 0.12 -0.58
CA GLN A 60 3.91 0.55 -1.20
C GLN A 60 3.88 2.09 -1.31
N GLY A 61 3.90 2.59 -2.54
CA GLY A 61 3.84 4.02 -2.83
C GLY A 61 2.45 4.62 -2.62
N ALA A 62 2.36 5.94 -2.62
CA ALA A 62 1.09 6.63 -2.79
C ALA A 62 0.71 6.62 -4.29
N SER A 63 -0.48 6.15 -4.64
CA SER A 63 -0.95 6.17 -6.03
C SER A 63 -1.85 7.39 -6.32
N PRO A 64 -1.74 8.03 -7.50
CA PRO A 64 -2.69 9.04 -7.94
C PRO A 64 -4.13 8.51 -7.97
N ASP A 65 -4.32 7.25 -8.34
CA ASP A 65 -5.63 6.60 -8.44
C ASP A 65 -6.41 6.60 -7.12
N SER A 66 -5.73 6.39 -5.99
CA SER A 66 -6.36 6.48 -4.67
C SER A 66 -6.92 7.89 -4.40
N MET A 67 -6.23 8.94 -4.87
CA MET A 67 -6.69 10.31 -4.75
C MET A 67 -7.71 10.74 -5.77
N LEU A 68 -7.63 10.24 -7.00
CA LEU A 68 -8.66 10.43 -8.00
C LEU A 68 -9.98 9.82 -7.53
N THR A 69 -9.93 8.64 -6.90
CA THR A 69 -11.08 7.99 -6.28
C THR A 69 -11.63 8.85 -5.13
N ALA A 70 -10.78 9.38 -4.26
CA ALA A 70 -11.21 10.28 -3.20
C ALA A 70 -11.87 11.56 -3.74
N GLY A 71 -11.28 12.18 -4.77
CA GLY A 71 -11.86 13.34 -5.44
C GLY A 71 -13.19 13.04 -6.11
N HIS A 72 -13.34 11.84 -6.71
CA HIS A 72 -14.62 11.36 -7.23
C HIS A 72 -15.66 11.19 -6.12
N MET A 73 -15.31 10.54 -5.00
CA MET A 73 -16.20 10.37 -3.86
C MET A 73 -16.64 11.71 -3.26
N LEU A 74 -15.74 12.70 -3.19
CA LEU A 74 -16.06 14.05 -2.76
C LEU A 74 -17.07 14.70 -3.69
N SER A 75 -16.84 14.68 -5.00
CA SER A 75 -17.78 15.24 -5.99
C SER A 75 -19.14 14.56 -5.94
N VAL A 76 -19.19 13.23 -5.84
CA VAL A 76 -20.44 12.47 -5.68
C VAL A 76 -21.16 12.89 -4.39
N GLY A 77 -20.44 12.92 -3.26
CA GLY A 77 -21.02 13.30 -1.97
C GLY A 77 -21.58 14.73 -1.96
N VAL A 78 -20.83 15.68 -2.52
CA VAL A 78 -21.28 17.08 -2.66
C VAL A 78 -22.49 17.18 -3.56
N VAL A 79 -22.49 16.57 -4.76
CA VAL A 79 -23.64 16.62 -5.67
C VAL A 79 -24.86 15.93 -5.07
N PHE A 80 -24.67 14.79 -4.40
CA PHE A 80 -25.76 14.10 -3.69
C PHE A 80 -26.36 14.99 -2.59
N MET A 81 -25.52 15.64 -1.78
CA MET A 81 -26.00 16.60 -0.77
C MET A 81 -26.72 17.79 -1.43
N MET A 82 -26.14 18.41 -2.46
CA MET A 82 -26.78 19.52 -3.17
C MET A 82 -28.14 19.14 -3.75
N ALA A 83 -28.26 17.96 -4.37
CA ALA A 83 -29.51 17.47 -4.94
C ALA A 83 -30.54 17.12 -3.86
N PHE A 84 -30.11 16.44 -2.79
CA PHE A 84 -30.98 16.08 -1.67
C PHE A 84 -31.61 17.32 -1.04
N PHE A 85 -30.80 18.33 -0.71
CA PHE A 85 -31.30 19.56 -0.12
C PHE A 85 -32.14 20.40 -1.09
N LEU A 86 -31.83 20.38 -2.40
CA LEU A 86 -32.68 21.01 -3.41
C LEU A 86 -34.08 20.37 -3.46
N ILE A 87 -34.18 19.04 -3.39
CA ILE A 87 -35.46 18.32 -3.37
C ILE A 87 -36.25 18.66 -2.11
N VAL A 88 -35.60 18.62 -0.94
CA VAL A 88 -36.22 19.01 0.33
C VAL A 88 -36.72 20.45 0.28
N TRP A 89 -35.91 21.36 -0.25
CA TRP A 89 -36.26 22.77 -0.38
C TRP A 89 -37.48 23.01 -1.29
N ILE A 90 -37.56 22.33 -2.44
CA ILE A 90 -38.73 22.39 -3.32
C ILE A 90 -39.97 21.82 -2.62
N GLY A 91 -39.82 20.71 -1.90
CA GLY A 91 -40.93 20.03 -1.23
C GLY A 91 -41.58 20.83 -0.09
N ILE A 92 -40.84 21.74 0.55
CA ILE A 92 -41.33 22.56 1.68
C ILE A 92 -41.85 23.93 1.21
N GLY A 93 -41.86 24.23 -0.10
CA GLY A 93 -42.59 25.38 -0.65
C GLY A 93 -41.76 26.61 -1.06
N GLY A 94 -40.42 26.52 -1.11
CA GLY A 94 -39.58 27.47 -1.85
C GLY A 94 -39.38 28.88 -1.26
N PHE A 95 -38.57 29.68 -1.97
CA PHE A 95 -37.71 30.81 -1.55
C PHE A 95 -38.29 31.92 -0.61
N PRO A 96 -37.46 32.50 0.29
CA PRO A 96 -36.09 32.12 0.64
C PRO A 96 -36.04 30.84 1.49
N PRO A 97 -34.97 30.02 1.40
CA PRO A 97 -34.84 28.83 2.23
C PRO A 97 -34.86 29.23 3.70
N ASP A 98 -35.59 28.45 4.51
CA ASP A 98 -35.54 28.56 5.95
C ASP A 98 -34.08 28.57 6.44
N PRO A 99 -33.67 29.51 7.31
CA PRO A 99 -32.29 29.60 7.77
C PRO A 99 -31.75 28.33 8.44
N GLN A 100 -32.60 27.53 9.07
CA GLN A 100 -32.17 26.25 9.66
C GLN A 100 -31.89 25.21 8.57
N LEU A 101 -32.74 25.15 7.54
CA LEU A 101 -32.49 24.35 6.33
C LEU A 101 -31.20 24.79 5.60
N ALA A 102 -30.96 26.10 5.50
CA ALA A 102 -29.73 26.62 4.90
C ALA A 102 -28.48 26.23 5.72
N ALA A 103 -28.54 26.31 7.06
CA ALA A 103 -27.46 25.88 7.93
C ALA A 103 -27.22 24.37 7.84
N ALA A 104 -28.27 23.56 7.79
CA ALA A 104 -28.17 22.11 7.59
C ALA A 104 -27.56 21.76 6.23
N TRP A 105 -27.85 22.55 5.19
CA TRP A 105 -27.29 22.36 3.86
C TRP A 105 -25.78 22.63 3.83
N VAL A 106 -25.34 23.74 4.43
CA VAL A 106 -23.91 24.04 4.64
C VAL A 106 -23.25 22.94 5.45
N GLY A 107 -23.90 22.48 6.52
CA GLY A 107 -23.45 21.35 7.33
C GLY A 107 -23.28 20.07 6.53
N GLY A 108 -24.23 19.73 5.66
CA GLY A 108 -24.16 18.53 4.82
C GLY A 108 -23.00 18.56 3.83
N GLY A 109 -22.73 19.73 3.26
CA GLY A 109 -21.52 19.97 2.46
C GLY A 109 -20.25 19.79 3.27
N TYR A 110 -20.20 20.37 4.48
CA TYR A 110 -19.08 20.24 5.41
C TYR A 110 -18.84 18.78 5.83
N PHE A 111 -19.91 18.03 6.12
CA PHE A 111 -19.86 16.61 6.45
C PHE A 111 -19.19 15.80 5.33
N SER A 112 -19.65 16.01 4.08
CA SER A 112 -19.15 15.29 2.91
C SER A 112 -17.67 15.59 2.66
N PHE A 113 -17.27 16.86 2.78
CA PHE A 113 -15.88 17.27 2.70
C PHE A 113 -15.03 16.61 3.79
N LEU A 114 -15.44 16.71 5.05
CA LEU A 114 -14.69 16.16 6.18
C LEU A 114 -14.57 14.64 6.12
N PHE A 115 -15.61 13.93 5.68
CA PHE A 115 -15.59 12.48 5.62
C PHE A 115 -14.52 11.98 4.65
N VAL A 116 -14.44 12.61 3.47
CA VAL A 116 -13.38 12.31 2.51
C VAL A 116 -12.02 12.80 3.03
N PHE A 117 -11.95 13.99 3.62
CA PHE A 117 -10.69 14.54 4.15
C PHE A 117 -10.08 13.66 5.25
N THR A 118 -10.85 13.23 6.25
CA THR A 118 -10.31 12.42 7.35
C THR A 118 -9.83 11.05 6.87
N LEU A 119 -10.55 10.39 5.96
CA LEU A 119 -10.16 9.07 5.45
C LEU A 119 -9.04 9.16 4.40
N ALA A 120 -9.20 10.01 3.38
CA ALA A 120 -8.29 10.08 2.25
C ALA A 120 -6.98 10.86 2.56
N ILE A 121 -6.99 11.75 3.54
CA ILE A 121 -5.83 12.56 3.91
C ILE A 121 -5.29 12.15 5.28
N LEU A 122 -6.05 12.33 6.37
CA LEU A 122 -5.50 12.10 7.72
C LEU A 122 -5.16 10.64 7.98
N TRP A 123 -6.09 9.72 7.68
CA TRP A 123 -5.89 8.30 7.89
C TRP A 123 -4.86 7.71 6.92
N LEU A 124 -4.98 7.95 5.60
CA LEU A 124 -3.99 7.45 4.63
C LEU A 124 -2.58 7.97 4.90
N ASN A 125 -2.40 9.21 5.35
CA ASN A 125 -1.09 9.70 5.79
C ASN A 125 -0.57 8.91 7.00
N THR A 126 -1.45 8.60 7.95
CA THR A 126 -1.10 7.80 9.13
C THR A 126 -0.73 6.37 8.74
N LEU A 127 -1.46 5.77 7.79
CA LEU A 127 -1.15 4.47 7.20
C LEU A 127 0.23 4.51 6.55
N PHE A 128 0.48 5.43 5.61
CA PHE A 128 1.75 5.53 4.90
C PHE A 128 2.95 5.78 5.82
N LYS A 129 2.76 6.57 6.89
CA LYS A 129 3.81 6.78 7.91
C LYS A 129 4.16 5.53 8.70
N ARG A 130 3.29 4.52 8.70
CA ARG A 130 3.40 3.33 9.56
C ARG A 130 3.65 2.04 8.78
N MET A 131 3.51 2.04 7.45
CA MET A 131 3.86 0.88 6.63
C MET A 131 5.33 0.52 6.85
N PRO A 132 5.68 -0.75 7.16
CA PRO A 132 7.06 -1.15 7.33
C PRO A 132 7.85 -0.94 6.03
N PRO A 133 9.07 -0.35 6.07
CA PRO A 133 9.96 -0.38 4.92
C PRO A 133 10.57 -1.78 4.74
N ILE A 134 10.95 -2.10 3.51
CA ILE A 134 11.73 -3.30 3.18
C ILE A 134 12.97 -2.84 2.42
N ARG A 135 14.15 -3.32 2.82
CA ARG A 135 15.41 -3.01 2.14
C ARG A 135 16.05 -4.28 1.63
N LEU A 136 16.38 -4.30 0.35
CA LEU A 136 17.15 -5.35 -0.30
C LEU A 136 18.62 -4.94 -0.29
N ASN A 137 19.52 -5.91 -0.09
CA ASN A 137 20.96 -5.72 -0.26
C ASN A 137 21.52 -6.85 -1.14
N ARG A 138 21.91 -6.47 -2.37
CA ARG A 138 22.39 -7.43 -3.37
C ARG A 138 23.74 -8.04 -3.01
N GLN A 139 24.63 -7.25 -2.42
CA GLN A 139 26.00 -7.67 -2.11
C GLN A 139 26.03 -8.68 -0.97
N ARG A 140 25.11 -8.55 -0.02
CA ARG A 140 24.89 -9.52 1.07
C ARG A 140 23.97 -10.66 0.68
N ARG A 141 23.20 -10.54 -0.41
CA ARG A 141 22.07 -11.41 -0.77
C ARG A 141 21.10 -11.59 0.40
N GLU A 142 20.67 -10.48 0.98
CA GLU A 142 19.77 -10.43 2.14
C GLU A 142 18.68 -9.37 1.95
N VAL A 143 17.51 -9.62 2.53
CA VAL A 143 16.38 -8.69 2.55
C VAL A 143 15.97 -8.43 4.00
N ALA A 144 15.95 -7.15 4.35
CA ALA A 144 15.56 -6.67 5.65
C ALA A 144 14.05 -6.37 5.69
N PHE A 145 13.32 -7.15 6.49
CA PHE A 145 11.90 -6.95 6.74
C PHE A 145 11.69 -6.35 8.13
N VAL A 146 10.68 -5.50 8.29
CA VAL A 146 10.24 -5.04 9.61
C VAL A 146 9.02 -5.84 10.04
N VAL A 147 9.16 -6.54 11.16
CA VAL A 147 8.19 -7.48 11.72
C VAL A 147 7.48 -6.84 12.92
N ASP A 148 6.17 -7.03 12.99
CA ASP A 148 5.37 -6.58 14.12
C ASP A 148 5.52 -7.55 15.32
N PRO A 149 5.51 -7.03 16.56
CA PRO A 149 5.61 -7.85 17.75
C PRO A 149 4.36 -8.73 17.93
N PRO A 150 4.49 -9.93 18.53
CA PRO A 150 3.35 -10.82 18.77
C PRO A 150 2.24 -10.12 19.57
N GLY A 151 0.99 -10.45 19.22
CA GLY A 151 -0.21 -9.87 19.83
C GLY A 151 -0.37 -10.28 21.29
N ARG A 152 -0.29 -9.34 22.22
CA ARG A 152 -0.46 -9.60 23.67
C ARG A 152 -1.67 -8.92 24.31
N PHE A 153 -2.19 -7.84 23.71
CA PHE A 153 -3.42 -7.15 24.15
C PHE A 153 -4.11 -6.44 22.98
N TRP A 154 -5.43 -6.25 23.08
CA TRP A 154 -6.27 -5.63 22.05
C TRP A 154 -6.23 -4.10 22.17
N LEU A 155 -5.24 -3.49 21.52
CA LEU A 155 -5.21 -2.04 21.28
C LEU A 155 -5.19 -1.80 19.77
N PRO A 156 -6.22 -1.16 19.19
CA PRO A 156 -6.29 -0.93 17.76
C PRO A 156 -5.09 -0.10 17.26
N VAL A 157 -4.38 -0.60 16.26
CA VAL A 157 -3.33 0.16 15.59
C VAL A 157 -3.91 1.46 15.00
N PRO A 158 -3.17 2.60 14.98
CA PRO A 158 -3.71 3.87 14.50
C PRO A 158 -4.16 3.87 13.03
N HIS A 159 -3.64 2.94 12.23
CA HIS A 159 -4.07 2.73 10.85
C HIS A 159 -5.16 1.66 10.71
N ASN A 160 -5.76 1.20 11.81
CA ASN A 160 -6.90 0.28 11.78
C ASN A 160 -8.10 0.99 11.14
N LEU A 161 -8.72 0.36 10.15
CA LEU A 161 -9.83 0.95 9.39
C LEU A 161 -11.04 1.25 10.27
N TRP A 162 -11.42 0.37 11.21
CA TRP A 162 -12.56 0.60 12.10
C TRP A 162 -12.34 1.78 13.04
N LEU A 163 -11.14 1.90 13.61
CA LEU A 163 -10.78 3.04 14.45
C LEU A 163 -10.83 4.35 13.66
N ALA A 164 -10.31 4.33 12.43
CA ALA A 164 -10.31 5.51 11.56
C ALA A 164 -11.72 5.91 11.13
N SER A 165 -12.57 4.94 10.77
CA SER A 165 -13.96 5.19 10.37
C SER A 165 -14.80 5.75 11.51
N THR A 166 -14.65 5.21 12.74
CA THR A 166 -15.37 5.70 13.92
C THR A 166 -14.93 7.10 14.32
N ALA A 167 -13.62 7.37 14.36
CA ALA A 167 -13.10 8.71 14.61
C ALA A 167 -13.52 9.71 13.52
N SER A 168 -13.52 9.28 12.24
CA SER A 168 -13.99 10.10 11.12
C SER A 168 -15.45 10.48 11.28
N LEU A 169 -16.32 9.52 11.61
CA LEU A 169 -17.74 9.78 11.83
C LEU A 169 -17.98 10.74 13.00
N ALA A 170 -17.23 10.61 14.09
CA ALA A 170 -17.33 11.54 15.22
C ALA A 170 -16.96 12.98 14.82
N VAL A 171 -15.90 13.16 14.03
CA VAL A 171 -15.48 14.47 13.51
C VAL A 171 -16.50 15.03 12.53
N THR A 172 -17.02 14.23 11.61
CA THR A 172 -17.95 14.71 10.58
C THR A 172 -19.32 15.05 11.18
N ALA A 173 -19.85 14.20 12.07
CA ALA A 173 -21.14 14.43 12.72
C ALA A 173 -21.09 15.62 13.69
N SER A 174 -20.02 15.78 14.47
CA SER A 174 -19.82 16.97 15.32
C SER A 174 -19.73 18.25 14.50
N GLY A 175 -19.05 18.21 13.35
CA GLY A 175 -18.96 19.34 12.44
C GLY A 175 -20.31 19.72 11.85
N PHE A 176 -21.07 18.73 11.37
CA PHE A 176 -22.43 18.92 10.88
C PHE A 176 -23.33 19.58 11.92
N MET A 177 -23.43 19.00 13.13
CA MET A 177 -24.24 19.57 14.20
C MET A 177 -23.75 20.95 14.61
N GLY A 178 -22.43 21.15 14.69
CA GLY A 178 -21.83 22.44 15.00
C GLY A 178 -22.24 23.54 14.01
N THR A 179 -22.33 23.25 12.72
CA THR A 179 -22.77 24.25 11.73
C THR A 179 -24.22 24.67 11.89
N ILE A 180 -25.13 23.74 12.22
CA ILE A 180 -26.55 24.04 12.49
C ILE A 180 -26.65 24.96 13.71
N GLU A 181 -25.96 24.57 14.77
CA GLU A 181 -26.03 25.22 16.08
C GLU A 181 -25.37 26.61 16.10
N ILE A 182 -24.26 26.77 15.37
CA ILE A 182 -23.65 28.09 15.12
C ILE A 182 -24.63 28.96 14.33
N GLY A 183 -25.33 28.39 13.36
CA GLY A 183 -26.37 29.08 12.61
C GLY A 183 -27.52 29.57 13.49
N GLU A 184 -27.95 28.80 14.48
CA GLU A 184 -28.97 29.21 15.46
C GLU A 184 -28.48 30.29 16.42
N TRP A 185 -27.24 30.16 16.90
CA TRP A 185 -26.60 31.16 17.75
C TRP A 185 -26.42 32.51 17.03
N LEU A 186 -25.96 32.51 15.77
CA LEU A 186 -25.84 33.74 14.97
C LEU A 186 -27.18 34.44 14.74
N ARG A 187 -28.29 33.70 14.82
CA ARG A 187 -29.65 34.23 14.72
C ARG A 187 -30.22 34.73 16.05
N GLY A 188 -29.49 34.57 17.16
CA GLY A 188 -29.98 34.90 18.50
C GLY A 188 -31.04 33.93 19.03
N ALA A 189 -31.28 32.80 18.36
CA ALA A 189 -32.21 31.76 18.84
C ALA A 189 -31.64 30.94 20.00
N ARG A 190 -30.34 31.08 20.28
CA ARG A 190 -29.62 30.41 21.36
C ARG A 190 -28.87 31.44 22.20
N GLU A 191 -29.05 31.37 23.51
CA GLU A 191 -28.42 32.30 24.46
C GLU A 191 -26.90 32.09 24.59
N GLY A 192 -26.44 30.86 24.41
CA GLY A 192 -25.03 30.49 24.53
C GLY A 192 -24.43 29.92 23.25
N PHE A 193 -23.17 30.25 22.98
CA PHE A 193 -22.40 29.64 21.89
C PHE A 193 -22.33 28.11 22.07
N PRO A 194 -22.46 27.30 21.00
CA PRO A 194 -22.48 25.83 21.08
C PRO A 194 -21.09 25.22 21.35
N PHE A 195 -20.50 25.56 22.49
CA PHE A 195 -19.14 25.21 22.85
C PHE A 195 -18.92 23.69 22.94
N GLY A 196 -19.94 22.93 23.35
CA GLY A 196 -19.86 21.46 23.42
C GLY A 196 -19.58 20.81 22.06
N PHE A 197 -20.26 21.24 21.00
CA PHE A 197 -20.02 20.73 19.64
C PHE A 197 -18.66 21.15 19.11
N LEU A 198 -18.25 22.39 19.36
CA LEU A 198 -16.91 22.85 19.01
C LEU A 198 -15.83 22.01 19.69
N LEU A 199 -15.97 21.75 20.99
CA LEU A 199 -15.00 20.95 21.75
C LEU A 199 -14.95 19.50 21.27
N MET A 200 -16.11 18.88 21.00
CA MET A 200 -16.18 17.53 20.42
C MET A 200 -15.49 17.49 19.05
N HIS A 201 -15.69 18.52 18.23
CA HIS A 201 -15.09 18.64 16.90
C HIS A 201 -13.56 18.78 16.96
N VAL A 202 -13.07 19.71 17.78
CA VAL A 202 -11.63 19.89 18.02
C VAL A 202 -11.02 18.63 18.62
N GLY A 203 -11.66 18.03 19.63
CA GLY A 203 -11.22 16.79 20.26
C GLY A 203 -11.12 15.62 19.27
N GLY A 204 -12.08 15.50 18.35
CA GLY A 204 -12.05 14.51 17.27
C GLY A 204 -10.88 14.71 16.31
N PHE A 205 -10.51 15.95 15.97
CA PHE A 205 -9.30 16.20 15.18
C PHE A 205 -8.02 15.89 15.96
N VAL A 206 -7.96 16.32 17.22
CA VAL A 206 -6.82 16.06 18.12
C VAL A 206 -6.55 14.57 18.23
N PHE A 207 -7.59 13.72 18.24
CA PHE A 207 -7.44 12.26 18.24
C PHE A 207 -6.54 11.74 17.11
N PHE A 208 -6.69 12.22 15.87
CA PHE A 208 -5.87 11.77 14.73
C PHE A 208 -4.38 12.10 14.91
N PHE A 209 -4.03 13.12 15.70
CA PHE A 209 -2.65 13.54 15.93
C PHE A 209 -2.07 12.99 17.23
N VAL A 210 -2.89 12.80 18.27
CA VAL A 210 -2.45 12.38 19.61
C VAL A 210 -2.48 10.86 19.77
N TYR A 211 -3.47 10.17 19.17
CA TYR A 211 -3.57 8.72 19.30
C TYR A 211 -2.34 7.98 18.75
N PRO A 212 -1.78 8.33 17.56
CA PRO A 212 -0.59 7.64 17.05
C PRO A 212 0.65 7.70 17.97
N PRO A 213 1.11 8.87 18.47
CA PRO A 213 2.25 8.91 19.40
C PRO A 213 1.93 8.28 20.76
N LEU A 214 0.69 8.39 21.25
CA LEU A 214 0.26 7.70 22.46
C LEU A 214 0.34 6.17 22.31
N TYR A 215 -0.13 5.65 21.17
CA TYR A 215 -0.01 4.24 20.83
C TYR A 215 1.46 3.78 20.83
N ASP A 216 2.36 4.55 20.21
CA ASP A 216 3.79 4.24 20.18
C ASP A 216 4.41 4.28 21.59
N LEU A 217 3.99 5.20 22.46
CA LEU A 217 4.41 5.26 23.86
C LEU A 217 3.97 4.01 24.62
N ILE A 218 2.69 3.62 24.50
CA ILE A 218 2.15 2.41 25.15
C ILE A 218 2.91 1.16 24.66
N CYS A 219 3.12 1.03 23.34
CA CYS A 219 3.89 -0.09 22.78
C CYS A 219 5.31 -0.17 23.34
N ARG A 220 6.00 0.98 23.50
CA ARG A 220 7.34 1.04 24.12
C ARG A 220 7.33 0.61 25.57
N LEU A 221 6.39 1.15 26.38
CA LEU A 221 6.24 0.77 27.78
C LEU A 221 5.93 -0.73 27.95
N CYS A 222 5.18 -1.31 27.01
CA CYS A 222 4.89 -2.74 26.98
C CYS A 222 5.99 -3.60 26.32
N LYS A 223 7.16 -3.04 25.97
CA LYS A 223 8.26 -3.73 25.27
C LYS A 223 7.84 -4.40 23.95
N ARG A 224 6.89 -3.81 23.23
CA ARG A 224 6.34 -4.26 21.94
C ARG A 224 6.86 -3.40 20.79
N GLU A 225 8.18 -3.34 20.65
CA GLU A 225 8.78 -2.64 19.51
C GLU A 225 8.89 -3.55 18.29
N ARG A 226 8.76 -2.94 17.11
CA ARG A 226 9.02 -3.62 15.83
C ARG A 226 10.49 -4.02 15.75
N ARG A 227 10.74 -5.17 15.15
CA ARG A 227 12.10 -5.67 14.91
C ARG A 227 12.36 -5.74 13.42
N THR A 228 13.58 -5.43 13.03
CA THR A 228 14.05 -5.73 11.68
C THR A 228 14.66 -7.12 11.69
N VAL A 229 14.29 -7.93 10.71
CA VAL A 229 14.72 -9.31 10.52
C VAL A 229 15.42 -9.39 9.16
N LEU A 230 16.62 -9.97 9.13
CA LEU A 230 17.40 -10.18 7.91
C LEU A 230 17.12 -11.59 7.38
N VAL A 231 16.50 -11.66 6.21
CA VAL A 231 16.16 -12.93 5.55
C VAL A 231 17.10 -13.11 4.36
N PRO A 232 17.80 -14.25 4.23
CA PRO A 232 18.57 -14.56 3.04
C PRO A 232 17.70 -14.47 1.78
N TRP A 233 18.26 -13.95 0.70
CA TRP A 233 17.52 -13.76 -0.56
C TRP A 233 16.91 -15.07 -1.09
N GLU A 234 17.59 -16.19 -0.86
CA GLU A 234 17.14 -17.54 -1.27
C GLU A 234 16.07 -18.15 -0.35
N ASP A 235 15.76 -17.49 0.77
CA ASP A 235 14.65 -17.86 1.66
C ASP A 235 13.42 -16.97 1.45
N VAL A 236 13.55 -15.82 0.78
CA VAL A 236 12.45 -14.87 0.61
C VAL A 236 11.34 -15.51 -0.22
N VAL A 237 10.10 -15.42 0.26
CA VAL A 237 8.93 -15.97 -0.42
C VAL A 237 8.27 -14.91 -1.29
N ALA A 238 8.12 -15.20 -2.57
CA ALA A 238 7.50 -14.37 -3.58
C ALA A 238 6.36 -15.16 -4.20
N VAL A 239 5.15 -14.64 -4.08
CA VAL A 239 3.94 -15.31 -4.55
C VAL A 239 3.07 -14.34 -5.34
N CYS A 240 2.47 -14.84 -6.40
CA CYS A 240 1.43 -14.14 -7.13
C CYS A 240 0.08 -14.79 -6.80
N GLY A 241 -0.83 -14.02 -6.21
CA GLY A 241 -2.17 -14.48 -5.85
C GLY A 241 -3.24 -13.75 -6.61
N PHE A 242 -4.13 -14.47 -7.26
CA PHE A 242 -5.45 -14.01 -7.65
C PHE A 242 -6.42 -14.33 -6.52
N ASN A 243 -6.77 -13.32 -5.74
CA ASN A 243 -7.65 -13.50 -4.58
C ASN A 243 -8.88 -12.59 -4.68
N PRO A 244 -10.03 -13.05 -4.17
CA PRO A 244 -11.16 -12.16 -3.95
C PRO A 244 -10.77 -11.10 -2.91
N SER A 245 -11.01 -9.84 -3.22
CA SER A 245 -10.98 -8.76 -2.25
C SER A 245 -12.14 -8.96 -1.28
N LEU A 246 -11.84 -9.02 0.02
CA LEU A 246 -12.85 -9.24 1.07
C LEU A 246 -13.25 -7.89 1.69
N GLY A 247 -14.53 -7.54 1.62
CA GLY A 247 -15.14 -6.47 2.41
C GLY A 247 -15.96 -7.05 3.58
N PRO A 248 -16.52 -6.19 4.44
CA PRO A 248 -17.40 -6.64 5.53
C PRO A 248 -18.62 -7.40 4.98
N GLY A 249 -18.57 -8.73 5.01
CA GLY A 249 -19.66 -9.62 4.62
C GLY A 249 -19.79 -9.95 3.13
N ALA A 250 -18.91 -9.45 2.25
CA ALA A 250 -19.00 -9.72 0.81
C ALA A 250 -17.63 -9.69 0.10
N ILE A 251 -17.54 -10.37 -1.04
CA ILE A 251 -16.42 -10.22 -1.99
C ILE A 251 -16.62 -8.89 -2.74
N THR A 252 -15.66 -7.97 -2.62
CA THR A 252 -15.70 -6.62 -3.20
C THR A 252 -15.03 -6.52 -4.57
N GLY A 253 -14.41 -7.60 -5.04
CA GLY A 253 -13.77 -7.69 -6.35
C GLY A 253 -12.78 -8.84 -6.40
N PHE A 254 -12.07 -8.97 -7.51
CA PHE A 254 -10.93 -9.88 -7.64
C PHE A 254 -9.73 -9.09 -8.10
N SER A 255 -8.55 -9.40 -7.56
CA SER A 255 -7.32 -8.71 -7.95
C SER A 255 -6.14 -9.67 -7.97
N TRP A 256 -5.25 -9.44 -8.94
CA TRP A 256 -3.93 -10.02 -8.98
C TRP A 256 -3.00 -9.23 -8.07
N ASN A 257 -2.36 -9.92 -7.14
CA ASN A 257 -1.44 -9.35 -6.19
C ASN A 257 -0.09 -10.06 -6.25
N PHE A 258 0.98 -9.29 -6.22
CA PHE A 258 2.33 -9.77 -5.95
C PHE A 258 2.62 -9.56 -4.47
N ALA A 259 3.12 -10.60 -3.80
CA ALA A 259 3.52 -10.54 -2.41
C ALA A 259 4.97 -10.98 -2.24
N LEU A 260 5.76 -10.17 -1.53
CA LEU A 260 7.12 -10.49 -1.10
C LEU A 260 7.13 -10.57 0.42
N LEU A 261 7.39 -11.75 0.96
CA LEU A 261 7.11 -12.12 2.35
C LEU A 261 8.32 -12.83 2.97
N PRO A 262 8.63 -12.53 4.25
CA PRO A 262 9.56 -13.35 5.02
C PRO A 262 8.85 -14.62 5.52
N PRO A 263 9.35 -15.83 5.22
CA PRO A 263 8.80 -17.05 5.80
C PRO A 263 9.04 -17.09 7.32
N ASP A 264 8.19 -17.82 8.03
CA ASP A 264 8.39 -18.15 9.44
C ASP A 264 9.26 -19.42 9.56
N PRO A 265 10.50 -19.32 10.11
CA PRO A 265 11.40 -20.47 10.28
C PRO A 265 10.81 -21.58 11.16
N GLU A 266 9.99 -21.23 12.14
CA GLU A 266 9.40 -22.19 13.09
C GLU A 266 8.13 -22.84 12.54
N ARG A 267 7.46 -22.18 11.59
CA ARG A 267 6.16 -22.60 11.05
C ARG A 267 6.17 -22.59 9.53
N PRO A 268 6.59 -23.69 8.89
CA PRO A 268 6.57 -23.81 7.43
C PRO A 268 5.19 -23.47 6.85
N GLY A 269 5.17 -22.64 5.81
CA GLY A 269 3.96 -22.16 5.16
C GLY A 269 3.29 -20.94 5.80
N TYR A 270 3.80 -20.46 6.94
CA TYR A 270 3.42 -19.18 7.54
C TYR A 270 4.49 -18.12 7.30
N THR A 271 4.11 -16.86 7.51
CA THR A 271 4.99 -15.70 7.34
C THR A 271 5.10 -14.91 8.63
N LEU A 272 6.20 -14.18 8.80
CA LEU A 272 6.39 -13.38 10.01
C LEU A 272 5.30 -12.29 10.12
N PRO A 273 4.70 -12.09 11.31
CA PRO A 273 3.55 -11.19 11.48
C PRO A 273 3.81 -9.76 11.05
N GLY A 274 2.90 -9.21 10.24
CA GLY A 274 2.92 -7.80 9.84
C GLY A 274 4.11 -7.41 8.95
N ALA A 275 4.84 -8.39 8.40
CA ALA A 275 5.99 -8.18 7.56
C ALA A 275 5.72 -8.52 6.09
N GLY A 276 6.53 -7.94 5.21
CA GLY A 276 6.39 -8.10 3.76
C GLY A 276 5.52 -7.02 3.11
N ILE A 277 5.35 -7.17 1.80
CA ILE A 277 4.60 -6.24 0.96
C ILE A 277 3.66 -7.02 0.06
N ILE A 278 2.43 -6.53 -0.08
CA ILE A 278 1.40 -7.09 -0.97
C ILE A 278 0.88 -5.94 -1.81
N VAL A 279 1.03 -6.04 -3.13
CA VAL A 279 0.67 -4.98 -4.08
C VAL A 279 -0.06 -5.53 -5.28
N SER A 280 -0.97 -4.74 -5.83
CA SER A 280 -1.68 -5.13 -7.05
C SER A 280 -0.79 -4.96 -8.28
N VAL A 281 -0.86 -5.93 -9.19
CA VAL A 281 0.03 -6.01 -10.39
C VAL A 281 -0.74 -6.21 -11.69
N GLY A 282 -2.07 -6.03 -11.67
CA GLY A 282 -2.94 -6.05 -12.87
C GLY A 282 -3.11 -7.42 -13.56
N GLY A 283 -2.21 -8.37 -13.33
CA GLY A 283 -2.22 -9.71 -13.93
C GLY A 283 -1.00 -10.53 -13.56
N LEU A 284 -1.01 -11.82 -13.90
CA LEU A 284 0.15 -12.70 -13.76
C LEU A 284 1.39 -12.18 -14.51
N PRO A 285 1.30 -11.66 -15.76
CA PRO A 285 2.46 -11.07 -16.43
C PRO A 285 3.08 -9.89 -15.67
N GLY A 286 2.24 -9.07 -15.03
CA GLY A 286 2.71 -7.96 -14.18
C GLY A 286 3.43 -8.45 -12.93
N ALA A 287 2.96 -9.54 -12.32
CA ALA A 287 3.64 -10.16 -11.19
C ALA A 287 5.01 -10.75 -11.56
N LEU A 288 5.09 -11.44 -12.70
CA LEU A 288 6.34 -11.97 -13.24
C LEU A 288 7.32 -10.84 -13.59
N SER A 289 6.81 -9.74 -14.13
CA SER A 289 7.61 -8.54 -14.44
C SER A 289 8.15 -7.87 -13.18
N GLN A 290 7.33 -7.74 -12.13
CA GLN A 290 7.74 -7.21 -10.84
C GLN A 290 8.79 -8.11 -10.16
N TRP A 291 8.61 -9.43 -10.24
CA TRP A 291 9.58 -10.38 -9.72
C TRP A 291 10.92 -10.29 -10.45
N GLU A 292 10.91 -10.29 -11.79
CA GLU A 292 12.14 -10.09 -12.58
C GLU A 292 12.81 -8.76 -12.27
N TYR A 293 12.04 -7.70 -12.04
CA TYR A 293 12.59 -6.40 -11.65
C TYR A 293 13.43 -6.50 -10.37
N LEU A 294 12.86 -7.09 -9.30
CA LEU A 294 13.57 -7.29 -8.04
C LEU A 294 14.73 -8.28 -8.16
N ARG A 295 14.54 -9.38 -8.89
CA ARG A 295 15.57 -10.41 -9.11
C ARG A 295 16.74 -9.84 -9.89
N ARG A 296 16.52 -9.11 -11.00
CA ARG A 296 17.60 -8.49 -11.78
C ARG A 296 18.39 -7.49 -10.96
N PHE A 297 17.72 -6.69 -10.12
CA PHE A 297 18.44 -5.84 -9.16
C PHE A 297 19.36 -6.66 -8.24
N MET A 298 18.85 -7.74 -7.65
CA MET A 298 19.59 -8.58 -6.71
C MET A 298 20.74 -9.39 -7.36
N GLU A 299 20.53 -9.91 -8.57
CA GLU A 299 21.46 -10.82 -9.24
C GLU A 299 22.42 -10.09 -10.19
N GLU A 300 21.91 -9.14 -10.97
CA GLU A 300 22.62 -8.50 -12.09
C GLU A 300 23.08 -7.07 -11.73
N GLY A 301 22.30 -6.36 -10.90
CA GLY A 301 22.63 -5.04 -10.36
C GLY A 301 21.69 -3.92 -10.83
N ALA A 302 21.98 -2.69 -10.38
CA ALA A 302 21.16 -1.51 -10.68
C ALA A 302 21.10 -1.17 -12.18
N ASP A 303 22.14 -1.49 -12.95
CA ASP A 303 22.17 -1.24 -14.40
C ASP A 303 21.26 -2.19 -15.20
N ALA A 304 20.84 -3.31 -14.59
CA ALA A 304 20.02 -4.34 -15.24
C ALA A 304 18.50 -4.07 -15.15
N ILE A 305 18.10 -3.12 -14.31
CA ILE A 305 16.69 -2.74 -14.13
C ILE A 305 16.35 -1.51 -14.96
N THR A 306 15.12 -1.47 -15.46
CA THR A 306 14.62 -0.27 -16.14
C THR A 306 14.39 0.85 -15.12
N PRO A 307 14.68 2.12 -15.46
CA PRO A 307 14.31 3.23 -14.59
C PRO A 307 12.81 3.18 -14.31
N ALA A 308 12.41 3.16 -13.03
CA ALA A 308 11.01 3.16 -12.66
C ALA A 308 10.33 4.42 -13.23
N ALA A 309 9.33 4.24 -14.10
CA ALA A 309 8.56 5.36 -14.62
C ALA A 309 7.82 6.01 -13.44
N GLN A 310 8.19 7.24 -13.10
CA GLN A 310 7.47 8.02 -12.09
C GLN A 310 6.17 8.54 -12.72
N GLU A 311 5.16 7.68 -12.76
CA GLU A 311 3.82 8.01 -13.30
C GLU A 311 2.95 8.78 -12.30
N TRP A 312 3.60 9.58 -11.45
CA TRP A 312 2.98 10.35 -10.40
C TRP A 312 3.51 11.78 -10.41
N GLY A 313 2.72 12.71 -9.87
CA GLY A 313 3.07 14.13 -9.82
C GLY A 313 2.51 15.00 -10.95
N VAL A 314 2.70 16.31 -10.78
CA VAL A 314 2.01 17.32 -11.59
C VAL A 314 2.59 17.39 -13.00
N GLU A 315 3.90 17.24 -13.16
CA GLU A 315 4.55 17.26 -14.49
C GLU A 315 4.08 16.11 -15.36
N TRP A 316 4.02 14.90 -14.80
CA TRP A 316 3.48 13.74 -15.52
C TRP A 316 2.01 13.96 -15.90
N TYR A 317 1.19 14.52 -15.00
CA TYR A 317 -0.21 14.82 -15.27
C TYR A 317 -0.36 15.86 -16.39
N ASP A 318 0.44 16.92 -16.37
CA ASP A 318 0.40 17.96 -17.40
C ASP A 318 0.85 17.41 -18.76
N ALA A 319 1.87 16.56 -18.80
CA ALA A 319 2.29 15.83 -20.00
C ALA A 319 1.19 14.87 -20.50
N TYR A 320 0.54 14.12 -19.60
CA TYR A 320 -0.57 13.22 -19.94
C TYR A 320 -1.76 13.97 -20.54
N VAL A 321 -2.17 15.09 -19.92
CA VAL A 321 -3.24 15.96 -20.42
C VAL A 321 -2.87 16.56 -21.79
N ALA A 322 -1.60 16.92 -22.00
CA ALA A 322 -1.11 17.43 -23.28
C ALA A 322 -1.15 16.36 -24.38
N ARG A 323 -0.72 15.12 -24.08
CA ARG A 323 -0.79 13.97 -25.01
C ARG A 323 -2.24 13.68 -25.41
N GLU A 324 -3.15 13.60 -24.45
CA GLU A 324 -4.57 13.35 -24.71
C GLU A 324 -5.18 14.47 -25.58
N LYS A 325 -4.81 15.73 -25.33
CA LYS A 325 -5.25 16.88 -26.14
C LYS A 325 -4.73 16.78 -27.58
N ALA A 326 -3.46 16.41 -27.75
CA ALA A 326 -2.85 16.25 -29.06
C ALA A 326 -3.49 15.09 -29.84
N GLU A 327 -3.75 13.96 -29.18
CA GLU A 327 -4.42 12.81 -29.78
C GLU A 327 -5.84 13.17 -30.22
N CYS A 328 -6.63 13.81 -29.36
CA CYS A 328 -7.99 14.24 -29.71
C CYS A 328 -8.01 15.23 -30.89
N LYS A 329 -7.01 16.12 -30.98
CA LYS A 329 -6.86 17.02 -32.14
C LYS A 329 -6.50 16.24 -33.41
N ARG A 330 -5.59 15.26 -33.31
CA ARG A 330 -5.18 14.41 -34.44
C ARG A 330 -6.35 13.58 -34.98
N THR A 331 -7.20 13.06 -34.11
CA THR A 331 -8.39 12.27 -34.50
C THR A 331 -9.64 13.12 -34.73
N ASN A 332 -9.55 14.45 -34.60
CA ASN A 332 -10.65 15.40 -34.66
C ASN A 332 -11.84 15.07 -33.71
N ASP A 333 -11.57 14.42 -32.56
CA ASP A 333 -12.58 14.05 -31.56
C ASP A 333 -12.56 15.02 -30.37
N MET A 334 -13.14 16.21 -30.59
CA MET A 334 -13.27 17.21 -29.53
C MET A 334 -14.27 16.81 -28.43
N ALA A 335 -15.15 15.84 -28.70
CA ALA A 335 -16.08 15.33 -27.70
C ALA A 335 -15.35 14.47 -26.65
N ARG A 336 -14.40 13.62 -27.08
CA ARG A 336 -13.49 12.88 -26.19
C ARG A 336 -12.72 13.83 -25.29
N TRP A 337 -12.16 14.92 -25.84
CA TRP A 337 -11.47 15.93 -25.04
C TRP A 337 -12.36 16.57 -23.97
N ARG A 338 -13.60 16.97 -24.31
CA ARG A 338 -14.55 17.53 -23.34
C ARG A 338 -14.91 16.54 -22.24
N ARG A 339 -15.15 15.27 -22.59
CA ARG A 339 -15.43 14.19 -21.61
C ARG A 339 -14.24 13.98 -20.68
N PHE A 340 -13.03 13.90 -21.23
CA PHE A 340 -11.79 13.76 -20.47
C PHE A 340 -11.60 14.92 -19.49
N ARG A 341 -11.74 16.17 -19.95
CA ARG A 341 -11.60 17.36 -19.09
C ARG A 341 -12.63 17.41 -17.96
N ARG A 342 -13.90 17.10 -18.25
CA ARG A 342 -14.94 17.03 -17.21
C ARG A 342 -14.64 15.95 -16.18
N LYS A 343 -14.24 14.76 -16.63
CA LYS A 343 -13.85 13.66 -15.73
C LYS A 343 -12.69 14.07 -14.81
N ARG A 344 -11.63 14.68 -15.37
CA ARG A 344 -10.46 15.10 -14.57
C ARG A 344 -10.75 16.26 -13.63
N LEU A 345 -11.67 17.16 -13.98
CA LEU A 345 -12.17 18.17 -13.06
C LEU A 345 -12.97 17.52 -11.92
N TRP A 346 -13.88 16.61 -12.25
CA TRP A 346 -14.71 15.86 -11.29
C TRP A 346 -13.87 15.06 -10.29
N GLU A 347 -12.78 14.43 -10.73
CA GLU A 347 -11.87 13.66 -9.88
C GLU A 347 -10.86 14.54 -9.14
N HIS A 348 -10.90 15.86 -9.30
CA HIS A 348 -9.91 16.79 -8.73
C HIS A 348 -8.47 16.39 -9.11
N ALA A 349 -8.26 15.96 -10.36
CA ALA A 349 -7.07 15.24 -10.76
C ALA A 349 -5.75 16.00 -10.55
N ARG A 350 -5.72 17.31 -10.82
CA ARG A 350 -4.51 18.10 -10.57
C ARG A 350 -4.12 18.10 -9.09
N PHE A 351 -5.10 18.23 -8.19
CA PHE A 351 -4.85 18.14 -6.74
C PHE A 351 -4.42 16.73 -6.35
N ALA A 352 -5.05 15.69 -6.91
CA ALA A 352 -4.68 14.30 -6.67
C ALA A 352 -3.20 14.05 -6.98
N HIS A 353 -2.74 14.48 -8.16
CA HIS A 353 -1.34 14.33 -8.57
C HIS A 353 -0.38 15.16 -7.70
N TRP A 354 -0.71 16.44 -7.43
CA TRP A 354 0.10 17.29 -6.54
C TRP A 354 0.24 16.70 -5.13
N TYR A 355 -0.87 16.22 -4.57
CA TYR A 355 -0.86 15.71 -3.20
C TYR A 355 -0.22 14.31 -3.09
N THR A 356 -0.31 13.50 -4.14
CA THR A 356 0.46 12.25 -4.25
C THR A 356 1.96 12.54 -4.32
N GLU A 357 2.39 13.51 -5.12
CA GLU A 357 3.79 13.95 -5.17
C GLU A 357 4.29 14.45 -3.81
N TYR A 358 3.48 15.28 -3.11
CA TYR A 358 3.78 15.70 -1.75
C TYR A 358 3.96 14.51 -0.80
N ARG A 359 3.11 13.48 -0.91
CA ARG A 359 3.24 12.27 -0.09
C ARG A 359 4.54 11.52 -0.37
N MET A 360 4.87 11.31 -1.63
CA MET A 360 6.09 10.62 -2.05
C MET A 360 7.34 11.37 -1.58
N LYS A 361 7.37 12.71 -1.71
CA LYS A 361 8.53 13.54 -1.36
C LYS A 361 8.67 13.84 0.14
N HIS A 362 7.57 13.96 0.89
CA HIS A 362 7.61 14.50 2.26
C HIS A 362 7.01 13.61 3.35
N ILE A 363 6.11 12.67 3.01
CA ILE A 363 5.42 11.83 4.01
C ILE A 363 6.08 10.45 4.10
N LEU A 364 6.25 9.76 2.97
CA LEU A 364 6.85 8.43 2.93
C LEU A 364 8.29 8.41 3.50
N PRO A 365 9.18 9.37 3.18
CA PRO A 365 10.55 9.36 3.71
C PRO A 365 10.62 9.48 5.23
N LYS A 366 9.66 10.18 5.87
CA LYS A 366 9.61 10.35 7.34
C LYS A 366 9.26 9.08 8.10
N ALA A 367 8.79 8.06 7.39
CA ALA A 367 8.34 6.81 7.97
C ALA A 367 9.47 5.79 8.17
N VAL A 368 10.67 6.09 7.69
CA VAL A 368 11.88 5.29 7.88
C VAL A 368 12.83 6.09 8.78
N PRO A 369 13.33 5.54 9.89
CA PRO A 369 14.37 6.21 10.68
C PRO A 369 15.60 6.47 9.82
N LYS A 370 16.22 7.64 9.92
CA LYS A 370 17.38 8.02 9.09
C LYS A 370 18.55 7.03 9.23
N ASP A 371 18.77 6.52 10.44
CA ASP A 371 19.87 5.60 10.75
C ASP A 371 19.48 4.12 10.54
N TRP A 372 18.26 3.85 10.08
CA TRP A 372 17.80 2.48 9.88
C TRP A 372 18.67 1.77 8.84
N LEU A 373 19.36 0.71 9.30
CA LEU A 373 20.29 -0.11 8.52
C LEU A 373 21.48 0.64 7.93
N ALA A 374 21.85 1.82 8.44
CA ALA A 374 22.91 2.64 7.84
C ALA A 374 24.24 1.89 7.70
N GLU A 375 24.65 1.11 8.71
CA GLU A 375 25.86 0.29 8.65
C GLU A 375 25.73 -0.95 7.76
N TRP A 376 24.60 -1.64 7.85
CA TRP A 376 24.32 -2.83 7.05
C TRP A 376 24.23 -2.50 5.55
N SER A 377 23.79 -1.28 5.20
CA SER A 377 23.67 -0.76 3.85
C SER A 377 24.98 -0.25 3.24
N LYS A 378 26.10 -0.19 3.99
CA LYS A 378 27.39 0.22 3.42
C LYS A 378 27.85 -0.78 2.35
N PRO A 379 28.42 -0.30 1.22
CA PRO A 379 28.89 -1.18 0.17
C PRO A 379 30.06 -2.04 0.66
N LEU A 380 30.02 -3.32 0.31
CA LEU A 380 31.05 -4.31 0.55
C LEU A 380 32.00 -4.41 -0.66
N PRO A 381 33.29 -4.70 -0.43
CA PRO A 381 34.22 -5.06 -1.50
C PRO A 381 33.72 -6.27 -2.29
N LYS A 382 33.97 -6.30 -3.61
CA LYS A 382 33.52 -7.40 -4.51
C LYS A 382 33.96 -8.80 -4.05
N SER A 383 35.08 -8.90 -3.33
CA SER A 383 35.58 -10.16 -2.77
C SER A 383 34.71 -10.71 -1.63
N GLN A 384 33.94 -9.86 -0.96
CA GLN A 384 33.05 -10.22 0.15
C GLN A 384 31.58 -10.37 -0.29
N TRP A 385 31.29 -10.28 -1.58
CA TRP A 385 29.93 -10.43 -2.07
C TRP A 385 29.47 -11.88 -1.90
N ALA A 386 28.29 -12.04 -1.32
CA ALA A 386 27.64 -13.33 -1.24
C ALA A 386 27.31 -13.82 -2.65
N LYS A 387 27.62 -15.09 -2.93
CA LYS A 387 27.35 -15.74 -4.22
C LYS A 387 26.06 -16.54 -4.14
N PRO A 388 25.34 -16.72 -5.26
CA PRO A 388 24.20 -17.62 -5.32
C PRO A 388 24.64 -19.04 -4.97
N SER A 389 23.74 -19.82 -4.38
CA SER A 389 23.99 -21.24 -4.14
C SER A 389 24.16 -22.01 -5.45
N GLN A 390 24.80 -23.18 -5.35
CA GLN A 390 24.98 -24.08 -6.49
C GLN A 390 23.63 -24.49 -7.09
N ALA A 391 22.65 -24.81 -6.25
CA ALA A 391 21.29 -25.17 -6.70
C ALA A 391 20.63 -24.05 -7.52
N VAL A 392 20.70 -22.79 -7.06
CA VAL A 392 20.15 -21.64 -7.82
C VAL A 392 20.87 -21.46 -9.15
N SER A 393 22.18 -21.66 -9.18
CA SER A 393 22.99 -21.49 -10.39
C SER A 393 22.67 -22.55 -11.43
N GLU A 394 22.66 -23.83 -11.04
CA GLU A 394 22.30 -24.97 -11.91
C GLU A 394 20.85 -24.88 -12.42
N LEU A 395 19.90 -24.60 -11.53
CA LEU A 395 18.49 -24.43 -11.91
C LEU A 395 18.30 -23.24 -12.88
N SER A 396 19.02 -22.14 -12.67
CA SER A 396 18.98 -20.99 -13.57
C SER A 396 19.47 -21.33 -14.98
N GLU A 397 20.50 -22.17 -15.11
CA GLU A 397 21.00 -22.65 -16.41
C GLU A 397 19.99 -23.56 -17.10
N HIS A 398 19.42 -24.52 -16.37
CA HIS A 398 18.37 -25.40 -16.89
C HIS A 398 17.13 -24.62 -17.35
N LEU A 399 16.71 -23.61 -16.59
CA LEU A 399 15.61 -22.72 -16.95
C LEU A 399 15.92 -21.91 -18.20
N ARG A 400 17.11 -21.31 -18.33
CA ARG A 400 17.52 -20.60 -19.55
C ARG A 400 17.45 -21.51 -20.77
N ALA A 401 17.91 -22.76 -20.66
CA ALA A 401 17.80 -23.73 -21.74
C ALA A 401 16.34 -24.10 -22.06
N ALA A 402 15.47 -24.19 -21.05
CA ALA A 402 14.04 -24.43 -21.23
C ALA A 402 13.32 -23.26 -21.92
N TYR A 403 13.67 -22.02 -21.57
CA TYR A 403 13.14 -20.83 -22.22
C TYR A 403 13.55 -20.73 -23.68
N GLN A 404 14.76 -21.13 -24.04
CA GLN A 404 15.19 -21.22 -25.43
C GLN A 404 14.36 -22.24 -26.24
N ARG A 405 13.77 -23.24 -25.59
CA ARG A 405 12.84 -24.20 -26.20
C ARG A 405 11.39 -23.71 -26.25
N GLY A 406 11.10 -22.51 -25.74
CA GLY A 406 9.76 -21.91 -25.71
C GLY A 406 8.88 -22.37 -24.55
N GLU A 407 9.42 -23.11 -23.58
CA GLU A 407 8.70 -23.49 -22.36
C GLU A 407 8.49 -22.27 -21.46
N LYS A 408 7.38 -22.18 -20.72
CA LYS A 408 7.09 -21.05 -19.81
C LYS A 408 7.20 -21.45 -18.35
N PHE A 409 7.73 -20.55 -17.52
CA PHE A 409 7.93 -20.81 -16.09
C PHE A 409 6.67 -21.32 -15.38
N VAL A 410 5.53 -20.69 -15.64
CA VAL A 410 4.24 -21.00 -14.98
C VAL A 410 3.62 -22.34 -15.41
N GLU A 411 4.12 -22.94 -16.49
CA GLU A 411 3.65 -24.23 -17.01
C GLU A 411 4.57 -25.39 -16.54
N MET A 412 5.70 -25.07 -15.91
CA MET A 412 6.73 -26.07 -15.60
C MET A 412 6.47 -26.89 -14.33
N GLY A 413 5.61 -26.39 -13.41
CA GLY A 413 5.36 -27.03 -12.11
C GLY A 413 6.54 -26.88 -11.16
N ASP A 414 6.71 -27.83 -10.22
CA ASP A 414 7.86 -27.85 -9.32
C ASP A 414 9.18 -27.95 -10.11
N ILE A 415 9.93 -26.85 -10.13
CA ILE A 415 11.17 -26.71 -10.89
C ILE A 415 12.29 -27.60 -10.31
N GLU A 416 12.36 -27.72 -8.98
CA GLU A 416 13.38 -28.51 -8.28
C GLU A 416 13.20 -30.00 -8.64
N GLN A 417 11.96 -30.49 -8.54
CA GLN A 417 11.61 -31.86 -8.89
C GLN A 417 11.82 -32.14 -10.38
N ARG A 418 11.43 -31.20 -11.26
CA ARG A 418 11.53 -31.35 -12.72
C ARG A 418 12.97 -31.56 -13.20
N PHE A 419 13.92 -30.85 -12.60
CA PHE A 419 15.33 -30.94 -12.98
C PHE A 419 16.15 -31.86 -12.06
N GLY A 420 15.52 -32.49 -11.05
CA GLY A 420 16.17 -33.45 -10.16
C GLY A 420 17.21 -32.83 -9.22
N ILE A 421 17.09 -31.54 -8.93
CA ILE A 421 18.02 -30.80 -8.06
C ILE A 421 17.37 -30.65 -6.70
N ALA A 422 18.04 -31.17 -5.67
CA ALA A 422 17.54 -31.05 -4.30
C ALA A 422 17.59 -29.59 -3.82
N PRO A 423 16.51 -29.05 -3.23
CA PRO A 423 16.54 -27.73 -2.64
C PRO A 423 17.58 -27.61 -1.53
N PRO A 424 18.13 -26.41 -1.31
CA PRO A 424 18.80 -26.10 -0.05
C PRO A 424 17.84 -26.39 1.13
N PRO A 425 18.34 -26.92 2.26
CA PRO A 425 17.52 -27.07 3.44
C PRO A 425 17.03 -25.70 3.90
N ALA A 426 15.72 -25.57 4.11
CA ALA A 426 15.12 -24.33 4.62
C ALA A 426 15.77 -23.96 5.97
N ALA A 427 16.06 -22.67 6.17
CA ALA A 427 16.61 -22.20 7.43
C ALA A 427 15.63 -22.50 8.58
N GLN A 428 16.00 -23.47 9.42
CA GLN A 428 15.25 -23.78 10.66
C GLN A 428 15.69 -22.91 11.84
N ALA A 429 16.78 -22.15 11.67
CA ALA A 429 17.28 -21.23 12.68
C ALA A 429 16.55 -19.88 12.58
N PRO A 430 16.29 -19.22 13.73
CA PRO A 430 15.73 -17.88 13.73
C PRO A 430 16.67 -16.90 13.02
N TYR A 431 16.09 -16.08 12.15
CA TYR A 431 16.82 -15.05 11.42
C TYR A 431 17.45 -14.00 12.35
N PRO A 432 18.62 -13.43 12.00
CA PRO A 432 19.19 -12.30 12.71
C PRO A 432 18.19 -11.15 12.82
N SER A 433 18.03 -10.61 14.04
CA SER A 433 17.08 -9.51 14.28
C SER A 433 17.64 -8.41 15.18
N PHE A 434 17.21 -7.18 14.94
CA PHE A 434 17.59 -6.00 15.72
C PHE A 434 16.41 -5.03 15.88
N PRO A 435 16.44 -4.12 16.87
CA PRO A 435 15.40 -3.11 17.05
C PRO A 435 15.27 -2.20 15.84
N PHE A 436 14.04 -1.99 15.35
CA PHE A 436 13.78 -1.10 14.21
C PHE A 436 14.14 0.36 14.50
N ARG A 437 14.08 0.78 15.77
CA ARG A 437 14.39 2.15 16.24
C ARG A 437 15.52 2.10 17.28
N ALA A 438 16.70 1.62 16.91
CA ALA A 438 17.82 1.50 17.85
C ALA A 438 18.32 2.86 18.40
N LYS A 439 18.11 3.98 17.69
CA LYS A 439 18.43 5.34 18.17
C LYS A 439 17.46 6.37 17.60
N ALA A 440 16.43 6.72 18.36
CA ALA A 440 15.79 8.02 18.22
C ALA A 440 16.10 8.80 19.50
N GLU A 441 17.37 9.16 19.67
CA GLU A 441 17.67 10.30 20.53
C GLU A 441 17.00 11.51 19.91
N ARG A 442 16.14 12.12 20.72
CA ARG A 442 15.44 13.40 20.57
C ARG A 442 15.92 14.25 19.38
N ALA A 443 15.01 14.49 18.44
CA ALA A 443 14.97 15.72 17.66
C ALA A 443 13.53 16.23 17.64
#